data_AF-A0A8R1EAU7-F1
#
_entry.id   AF-A0A8R1EAU7-F1
#
_cell.length_a   1.000
_cell.length_b   1.000
_cell.length_c   1.000
_cell.angle_alpha   90.00
_cell.angle_beta   90.00
_cell.angle_gamma   90.00
#
_symmetry.space_group_name_H-M   'P 1'
#
loop_
_entity.id
_entity.type
_entity.pdbx_description
1 polymer ?
#
loop_
_entity_poly.entity_id
_entity_poly.type
_entity_poly.pdbx_seq_one_letter_code
_entity_poly.pdbx_strand_id
1 'polypeptide(L)' 'MNAYNEIIMQQLTAGIIELVPDDEQHIGPHYYIPHRVIEKLDLLTTKLRIVLDASSHMRNEQSLNDCIHPGPSILKS' A
#
# COMPACT_ATOMS: atom_id res chain seq x y z
N MET A 1 -0.98 16.86 7.21
CA MET A 1 -2.11 16.49 6.33
C MET A 1 -1.82 16.76 4.87
N ASN A 2 -1.36 17.97 4.50
CA ASN A 2 -1.14 18.35 3.09
C ASN A 2 -0.13 17.46 2.36
N ALA A 3 1.07 17.25 2.91
CA ALA A 3 2.10 16.41 2.27
C ALA A 3 1.70 14.93 2.11
N TYR A 4 0.87 14.39 3.02
CA TYR A 4 0.33 13.04 2.87
C TYR A 4 -0.59 12.95 1.65
N ASN A 5 -1.55 13.88 1.56
CA ASN A 5 -2.47 13.97 0.43
C ASN A 5 -1.73 14.24 -0.88
N GLU A 6 -0.73 15.12 -0.88
CA GLU A 6 0.10 15.43 -2.05
C GLU A 6 0.79 14.17 -2.59
N ILE A 7 1.35 13.32 -1.75
CA ILE A 7 1.99 12.06 -2.18
C ILE A 7 0.95 11.12 -2.79
N ILE A 8 -0.22 10.96 -2.16
CA ILE A 8 -1.30 10.12 -2.71
C ILE A 8 -1.77 10.65 -4.07
N MET A 9 -1.99 11.95 -4.21
CA MET A 9 -2.39 12.57 -5.47
C MET A 9 -1.31 12.49 -6.56
N GLN A 10 -0.03 12.58 -6.18
CA GLN A 10 1.09 12.37 -7.11
C GLN A 10 1.12 10.92 -7.62
N GLN A 11 0.93 9.93 -6.74
CA GLN A 11 0.84 8.53 -7.13
C GLN A 11 -0.35 8.28 -8.06
N LEU A 12 -1.50 8.88 -7.78
CA LEU A 12 -2.68 8.81 -8.64
C LEU A 12 -2.40 9.42 -10.02
N THR A 13 -1.80 10.62 -10.05
CA THR A 13 -1.45 11.31 -11.31
C THR A 13 -0.42 10.52 -12.13
N ALA A 14 0.51 9.84 -11.45
CA ALA A 14 1.52 8.99 -12.09
C ALA A 14 0.97 7.62 -12.54
N GLY A 15 -0.29 7.29 -12.24
CA GLY A 15 -0.89 5.99 -12.56
C GLY A 15 -0.35 4.83 -11.72
N ILE A 16 0.23 5.10 -10.55
CA ILE A 16 0.74 4.08 -9.62
C ILE A 16 -0.40 3.48 -8.79
N ILE A 17 -1.41 4.30 -8.49
CA ILE A 17 -2.66 3.90 -7.83
C ILE A 17 -3.85 4.37 -8.66
N GLU A 18 -5.01 3.79 -8.41
CA GLU A 18 -6.26 4.14 -9.08
C GLU A 18 -7.43 4.28 -8.08
N LEU A 19 -8.51 4.91 -8.52
CA LEU A 19 -9.76 4.94 -7.77
C LEU A 19 -10.47 3.61 -7.98
N VAL A 20 -10.94 3.00 -6.89
CA VAL A 20 -11.73 1.76 -6.96
C VAL A 20 -13.06 2.05 -7.67
N PRO A 21 -13.40 1.33 -8.76
CA PRO A 21 -14.67 1.49 -9.45
C PRO A 21 -15.87 1.27 -8.52
N ASP A 22 -16.93 2.07 -8.68
CA ASP A 22 -18.11 2.02 -7.80
C ASP A 22 -18.82 0.66 -7.83
N ASP A 23 -18.80 -0.02 -8.96
CA ASP A 23 -19.35 -1.36 -9.14
C ASP A 23 -18.54 -2.44 -8.43
N GLU A 24 -17.24 -2.23 -8.21
CA GLU A 24 -16.37 -3.18 -7.51
C GLU A 24 -16.32 -3.00 -5.99
N GLN A 25 -16.76 -1.85 -5.46
CA GLN A 25 -16.69 -1.54 -4.02
C GLN A 25 -17.44 -2.51 -3.10
N HIS A 26 -18.33 -3.35 -3.65
CA HIS A 26 -19.16 -4.29 -2.91
C HIS A 26 -19.02 -5.73 -3.39
N ILE A 27 -18.03 -6.02 -4.24
CA ILE A 27 -17.84 -7.34 -4.84
C ILE A 27 -16.73 -8.08 -4.09
N GLY A 28 -17.11 -9.18 -3.43
CA GLY A 28 -16.16 -10.11 -2.82
C GLY A 28 -15.52 -9.59 -1.52
N PRO A 29 -14.48 -10.29 -1.02
CA PRO A 29 -13.75 -9.86 0.16
C PRO A 29 -12.86 -8.64 -0.16
N HIS A 30 -12.92 -7.62 0.69
CA HIS A 30 -12.08 -6.43 0.58
C HIS A 30 -11.02 -6.41 1.68
N TYR A 31 -9.80 -6.05 1.31
CA TYR A 31 -8.70 -5.84 2.25
C TYR A 31 -8.25 -4.38 2.19
N TYR A 32 -8.44 -3.66 3.29
CA TYR A 32 -7.98 -2.28 3.44
C TYR A 32 -6.58 -2.28 4.04
N ILE A 33 -5.57 -2.04 3.21
CA ILE A 33 -4.17 -2.04 3.65
C ILE A 33 -3.95 -0.86 4.62
N PRO A 34 -3.61 -1.10 5.89
CA PRO A 34 -3.28 -0.01 6.80
C PRO A 34 -2.01 0.68 6.32
N HIS A 35 -2.03 2.00 6.42
CA HIS A 35 -0.91 2.84 6.02
C HIS A 35 -0.50 3.78 7.14
N ARG A 36 0.78 4.10 7.19
CA ARG A 36 1.32 5.10 8.12
C ARG A 36 2.36 5.97 7.45
N VAL A 37 2.46 7.19 7.96
CA VAL A 37 3.49 8.14 7.54
C VAL A 37 4.74 7.95 8.37
N ILE A 38 5.89 7.85 7.70
CA ILE A 38 7.20 7.91 8.32
C ILE A 38 7.89 9.19 7.87
N GLU A 39 8.18 10.05 8.83
CA GLU A 39 9.01 11.23 8.62
C GLU A 39 10.47 10.87 8.87
N LYS A 40 11.33 11.12 7.88
CA LYS A 40 12.78 10.99 8.06
C LYS A 40 13.41 12.35 7.83
N LEU A 41 13.63 13.05 8.94
CA LEU A 41 14.17 14.42 8.97
C LEU A 41 15.61 14.50 8.43
N ASP A 42 16.35 13.39 8.43
CA ASP A 42 17.78 13.33 8.07
C ASP A 42 18.06 13.11 6.57
N LEU A 43 17.03 13.00 5.71
CA LEU A 43 17.20 12.76 4.27
C LEU A 43 17.10 14.06 3.45
N LEU A 44 18.09 14.26 2.56
CA LEU A 44 18.14 15.37 1.60
C LEU A 44 16.96 15.37 0.61
N THR A 45 16.46 14.19 0.24
CA THR A 45 15.35 14.05 -0.71
C THR A 45 14.28 13.10 -0.17
N THR A 46 13.04 13.58 -0.12
CA THR A 46 11.82 12.92 0.39
C THR A 46 11.78 12.76 1.91
N LYS A 47 11.44 13.87 2.59
CA LYS A 47 11.29 13.96 4.05
C LYS A 47 10.14 13.11 4.62
N LEU A 48 9.20 12.69 3.77
CA LEU A 48 7.98 11.98 4.18
C LEU A 48 7.71 10.78 3.26
N ARG A 49 7.47 9.60 3.83
CA ARG A 49 7.10 8.39 3.08
C ARG A 49 5.86 7.73 3.67
N ILE A 50 5.00 7.21 2.79
CA ILE A 50 3.82 6.42 3.16
C ILE A 50 4.23 4.95 3.10
N VAL A 51 4.06 4.22 4.19
CA VAL A 51 4.33 2.78 4.27
C VAL A 51 3.00 2.04 4.38
N LEU A 52 2.82 1.08 3.48
CA LEU A 52 1.70 0.15 3.45
C LEU A 52 2.08 -1.13 4.18
N ASP A 53 1.24 -1.59 5.11
CA ASP A 53 1.46 -2.84 5.84
C ASP A 53 0.54 -3.96 5.34
N ALA A 54 1.01 -4.63 4.28
CA ALA A 54 0.34 -5.77 3.66
C ALA A 54 0.39 -7.06 4.52
N SER A 55 1.15 -7.06 5.62
CA SER A 55 1.23 -8.20 6.55
C SER A 55 0.18 -8.16 7.65
N SER A 56 -0.51 -7.02 7.80
CA SER A 56 -1.54 -6.87 8.83
C SER A 56 -2.72 -7.82 8.60
N HIS A 57 -3.31 -8.33 9.66
CA HIS A 57 -4.49 -9.20 9.59
C HIS A 57 -5.16 -9.25 10.96
N MET A 58 -6.45 -9.56 10.98
CA MET A 58 -7.14 -9.89 12.22
C MET A 58 -6.74 -11.28 12.71
N ARG A 59 -6.99 -11.57 13.99
CA ARG A 59 -6.70 -12.89 14.55
C ARG A 59 -7.49 -13.96 13.78
N ASN A 60 -6.78 -14.98 13.30
CA ASN A 60 -7.31 -16.09 12.49
C ASN A 60 -7.75 -15.71 11.06
N GLU A 61 -7.38 -14.53 10.56
CA GLU A 61 -7.59 -14.12 9.16
C GLU A 61 -6.27 -14.15 8.38
N GLN A 62 -6.36 -14.15 7.04
CA GLN A 62 -5.21 -14.06 6.15
C GLN A 62 -4.78 -12.62 5.92
N SER A 63 -3.48 -12.37 5.77
CA SER A 63 -2.96 -11.07 5.31
C SER A 63 -2.92 -11.00 3.78
N LEU A 64 -2.75 -9.81 3.22
CA LEU A 64 -2.62 -9.65 1.77
C LEU A 64 -1.42 -10.44 1.21
N ASN A 65 -0.32 -10.49 1.96
CA ASN A 65 0.86 -11.27 1.58
C ASN A 65 0.58 -12.78 1.51
N ASP A 66 -0.35 -13.31 2.31
CA ASP A 66 -0.72 -14.74 2.30
C ASP A 66 -1.61 -15.08 1.09
N CYS A 67 -2.37 -14.10 0.59
CA CYS A 67 -3.28 -14.25 -0.54
C CYS A 67 -2.61 -14.08 -1.91
N ILE A 68 -1.42 -13.46 -1.96
CA ILE A 68 -0.70 -13.18 -3.20
C ILE A 68 0.33 -14.28 -3.47
N HIS A 69 0.38 -14.76 -4.71
CA HIS A 69 1.41 -15.70 -5.13
C HIS A 69 2.80 -15.01 -5.12
N PRO A 70 3.80 -15.51 -4.37
CA PRO A 70 5.09 -14.84 -4.17
C PRO A 70 5.95 -14.71 -5.44
N GLY A 71 5.55 -15.41 -6.52
CA GLY A 71 6.28 -15.46 -7.77
C GLY A 71 7.54 -16.35 -7.67
N PRO A 72 8.31 -16.45 -8.77
CA PRO A 72 9.56 -17.19 -8.78
C PRO A 72 10.60 -16.57 -7.83
N SER A 73 11.34 -17.42 -7.11
CA SER A 73 12.47 -16.94 -6.31
C SER A 73 13.54 -16.29 -7.20
N ILE A 74 13.95 -15.07 -6.85
CA ILE A 74 15.06 -14.36 -7.50
C ILE A 74 16.41 -14.88 -6.99
N LEU A 75 16.44 -15.57 -5.85
CA LEU A 75 17.65 -16.21 -5.34
C LEU A 75 17.94 -17.44 -6.19
N LYS A 76 19.01 -17.37 -6.99
CA LYS A 76 19.56 -18.56 -7.67
C LYS A 76 20.08 -19.51 -6.59
N SER A 77 19.60 -20.76 -6.64
CA SER A 77 20.19 -21.88 -5.91
C SER A 77 21.61 -22.17 -6.39
#